data_AF-A0A7N2KQQ3-F1
#
_entry.id   AF-A0A7N2KQQ3-F1
#
_cell.length_a   1.000
_cell.length_b   1.000
_cell.length_c   1.000
_cell.angle_alpha   90.00
_cell.angle_beta   90.00
_cell.angle_gamma   90.00
#
_symmetry.space_group_name_H-M   'P 1'
#
loop_
_entity.id
_entity.type
_entity.pdbx_description
1 polymer ?
#
loop_
_entity_poly.entity_id
_entity_poly.type
_entity_poly.pdbx_seq_one_letter_code
_entity_poly.pdbx_strand_id
1 'polypeptide(L)'
;MSWRRVGKSVQALVAHALLFSFTLLLSLKLQRALPYSWWTVFAPLWLFHAVVARGRFSLPAPSLPHDRRWAPCHAIMATPLLVAFELLLCMHLESSSYVVNLKIVFLPLLTFEIAILIDNIRMCRALMPGDEESMSDEAIWETLPHFWVAISMVFFIAATTFTLLKICGGQGARVLIISETKKGIVVY
;
A
#
# COMPACT_ATOMS: atom_id res chain seq x y z
N MET A 1 3.83 36.74 -7.07
CA MET A 1 3.97 35.28 -7.15
C MET A 1 4.79 34.82 -5.93
N SER A 2 4.26 33.97 -5.04
CA SER A 2 4.97 33.65 -3.78
C SER A 2 5.96 32.50 -3.96
N TRP A 3 7.18 32.64 -3.44
CA TRP A 3 8.23 31.61 -3.46
C TRP A 3 7.77 30.26 -2.88
N ARG A 4 6.84 30.28 -1.92
CA ARG A 4 6.19 29.06 -1.40
C ARG A 4 5.40 28.29 -2.45
N ARG A 5 4.72 28.98 -3.37
CA ARG A 5 3.94 28.34 -4.44
C ARG A 5 4.88 27.67 -5.44
N VAL A 6 5.97 28.35 -5.81
CA VAL A 6 7.02 27.80 -6.67
C VAL A 6 7.64 26.55 -6.03
N GLY A 7 7.99 26.60 -4.74
CA GLY A 7 8.52 25.44 -4.02
C GLY A 7 7.58 24.24 -4.02
N LYS A 8 6.27 24.45 -3.82
CA LYS A 8 5.26 23.36 -3.91
C LYS A 8 5.15 22.77 -5.31
N SER A 9 5.17 23.61 -6.35
CA SER A 9 5.14 23.15 -7.74
C SER A 9 6.39 22.34 -8.10
N VAL A 10 7.57 22.79 -7.66
CA VAL A 10 8.83 22.04 -7.87
C VAL A 10 8.80 20.71 -7.12
N GLN A 11 8.34 20.69 -5.86
CA GLN A 11 8.23 19.45 -5.10
C GLN A 11 7.27 18.45 -5.77
N ALA A 12 6.14 18.93 -6.29
CA ALA A 12 5.21 18.09 -7.05
C ALA A 12 5.86 17.53 -8.32
N LEU A 13 6.57 18.36 -9.08
CA LEU A 13 7.29 17.92 -10.28
C LEU A 13 8.32 16.84 -9.94
N VAL A 14 9.13 17.06 -8.90
CA VAL A 14 10.13 16.07 -8.43
C VAL A 14 9.46 14.77 -8.03
N ALA A 15 8.35 14.82 -7.29
CA ALA A 15 7.62 13.63 -6.88
C ALA A 15 7.13 12.81 -8.09
N HIS A 16 6.54 13.47 -9.10
CA HIS A 16 6.07 12.78 -10.31
C HIS A 16 7.23 12.24 -11.15
N ALA A 17 8.33 13.00 -11.28
CA ALA A 17 9.52 12.54 -11.99
C ALA A 17 10.14 11.29 -11.35
N LEU A 18 10.15 11.22 -10.01
CA LEU A 18 10.64 10.05 -9.27
C LEU A 18 9.75 8.82 -9.47
N LEU A 19 8.42 8.98 -9.43
CA LEU A 19 7.49 7.89 -9.73
C LEU A 19 7.64 7.39 -11.16
N PHE A 20 7.73 8.31 -12.14
CA PHE A 20 7.96 7.96 -13.53
C PHE A 20 9.29 7.20 -13.71
N SER A 21 10.35 7.67 -13.04
CA SER A 21 11.66 7.01 -13.06
C SER A 21 11.60 5.60 -12.47
N PHE A 22 10.90 5.40 -11.35
CA PHE A 22 10.66 4.08 -10.77
C PHE A 22 9.95 3.16 -11.77
N THR A 23 8.85 3.62 -12.36
CA THR A 23 8.08 2.84 -13.34
C THR A 23 8.94 2.44 -14.53
N LEU A 24 9.71 3.37 -15.09
CA LEU A 24 10.61 3.11 -16.21
C LEU A 24 11.67 2.07 -15.86
N LEU A 25 12.37 2.24 -14.74
CA LEU A 25 13.39 1.29 -14.28
C LEU A 25 12.80 -0.10 -14.01
N LEU A 26 11.61 -0.15 -13.41
CA LEU A 26 10.89 -1.40 -13.15
C LEU A 26 10.55 -2.11 -14.46
N SER A 27 9.96 -1.41 -15.43
CA SER A 27 9.63 -1.98 -16.74
C SER A 27 10.87 -2.51 -17.47
N LEU A 28 11.96 -1.73 -17.50
CA LEU A 28 13.21 -2.14 -18.14
C LEU A 28 13.87 -3.33 -17.42
N LYS A 29 13.78 -3.38 -16.08
CA LYS A 29 14.29 -4.51 -15.29
C LYS A 29 13.47 -5.78 -15.54
N LEU A 30 12.15 -5.68 -15.62
CA LEU A 30 11.25 -6.79 -15.94
C LEU A 30 11.50 -7.35 -17.35
N GLN A 31 11.85 -6.49 -18.31
CA GLN A 31 12.27 -6.88 -19.66
C GLN A 31 13.71 -7.44 -19.72
N ARG A 32 14.43 -7.51 -18.59
CA ARG A 32 15.85 -7.89 -18.52
C ARG A 32 16.78 -7.01 -19.37
N ALA A 33 16.33 -5.80 -19.74
CA ALA A 33 17.10 -4.86 -20.54
C ALA A 33 18.24 -4.20 -19.73
N LEU A 34 18.13 -4.19 -18.40
CA LEU A 34 19.11 -3.58 -17.49
C LEU A 34 19.63 -4.58 -16.43
N PRO A 35 20.95 -4.66 -16.22
CA PRO A 35 21.55 -5.52 -15.20
C PRO A 35 21.56 -4.91 -13.79
N TYR A 36 20.80 -3.84 -13.53
CA TYR A 36 20.81 -3.13 -12.24
C TYR A 36 20.25 -3.95 -11.07
N SER A 37 20.76 -3.73 -9.85
CA SER A 37 20.19 -4.33 -8.64
C SER A 37 18.77 -3.84 -8.37
N TRP A 38 17.98 -4.61 -7.64
CA TRP A 38 16.62 -4.19 -7.24
C TRP A 38 16.67 -2.94 -6.33
N TRP A 39 17.73 -2.78 -5.54
CA TRP A 39 17.99 -1.56 -4.77
C TRP A 39 18.00 -0.30 -5.63
N THR A 40 18.62 -0.37 -6.81
CA THR A 40 18.67 0.75 -7.76
C THR A 40 17.29 1.03 -8.36
N VAL A 41 16.52 -0.03 -8.64
CA VAL A 41 15.17 0.09 -9.19
C VAL A 41 14.23 0.75 -8.19
N PHE A 42 14.31 0.39 -6.91
CA PHE A 42 13.44 0.93 -5.84
C PHE A 42 13.91 2.29 -5.30
N ALA A 43 15.17 2.70 -5.51
CA ALA A 43 15.71 3.95 -4.98
C ALA A 43 14.87 5.22 -5.32
N PRO A 44 14.37 5.41 -6.55
CA PRO A 44 13.50 6.56 -6.85
C PRO A 44 12.19 6.56 -6.06
N LEU A 45 11.66 5.38 -5.74
CA LEU A 45 10.43 5.23 -4.95
C LEU A 45 10.65 5.63 -3.48
N TRP A 46 11.76 5.22 -2.87
CA TRP A 46 12.11 5.65 -1.52
C TRP A 46 12.40 7.15 -1.45
N LEU A 47 13.06 7.71 -2.48
CA LEU A 47 13.27 9.15 -2.58
C LEU A 47 11.94 9.90 -2.75
N PHE A 48 10.98 9.34 -3.49
CA PHE A 48 9.63 9.87 -3.59
C PHE A 48 8.97 9.96 -2.21
N HIS A 49 9.02 8.90 -1.40
CA HIS A 49 8.49 8.93 -0.04
C HIS A 49 9.17 10.00 0.82
N ALA A 50 10.49 10.18 0.70
CA ALA A 50 11.20 11.23 1.41
C ALA A 50 10.74 12.64 0.98
N VAL A 51 10.55 12.87 -0.33
CA VAL A 51 10.05 14.15 -0.88
C VAL A 51 8.61 14.44 -0.44
N VAL A 52 7.75 13.43 -0.44
CA VAL A 52 6.34 13.56 -0.04
C VAL A 52 6.21 13.73 1.48
N ALA A 53 6.94 12.93 2.27
CA ALA A 53 6.95 13.04 3.73
C ALA A 53 7.43 14.43 4.17
N ARG A 54 8.56 14.92 3.61
CA ARG A 54 9.06 16.28 3.88
C ARG A 54 8.07 17.39 3.52
N GLY A 55 7.23 17.19 2.50
CA GLY A 55 6.18 18.15 2.15
C GLY A 55 4.94 18.12 3.03
N ARG A 56 4.67 16.99 3.69
CA ARG A 56 3.49 16.82 4.58
C ARG A 56 3.76 17.20 6.04
N PHE A 57 5.03 17.33 6.45
CA PHE A 57 5.39 17.83 7.80
C PHE A 57 5.10 19.32 8.04
N SER A 58 4.40 20.01 7.13
CA SER A 58 3.98 21.41 7.32
C SER A 58 2.55 21.70 6.86
N LEU A 59 1.72 20.68 6.65
CA LEU A 59 0.30 20.92 6.42
C LEU A 59 -0.41 20.95 7.78
N PRO A 60 -1.01 22.09 8.17
CA PRO A 60 -1.92 22.09 9.29
C PRO A 60 -3.04 21.10 8.94
N ALA A 61 -3.40 20.26 9.91
CA ALA A 61 -4.57 19.41 9.79
C ALA A 61 -5.75 20.27 9.30
N PRO A 62 -6.54 19.80 8.32
CA PRO A 62 -7.74 20.51 7.90
C PRO A 62 -8.58 20.83 9.14
N SER A 63 -8.87 22.11 9.36
CA SER A 63 -9.84 22.52 10.37
C SER A 63 -11.22 22.12 9.86
N LEU A 64 -11.65 20.91 10.22
CA LEU A 64 -13.04 20.49 10.05
C LEU A 64 -13.95 21.38 10.92
N PRO A 65 -15.22 21.56 10.54
CA PRO A 65 -16.11 22.54 11.19
C PRO A 65 -16.49 22.18 12.63
N HIS A 66 -16.14 20.97 13.09
CA HIS A 66 -16.48 20.46 14.41
C HIS A 66 -15.20 19.97 15.11
N ASP A 67 -15.08 20.33 16.38
CA ASP A 67 -13.92 20.26 17.30
C ASP A 67 -13.34 18.85 17.57
N ARG A 68 -13.49 17.90 16.64
CA ARG A 68 -12.98 16.53 16.74
C ARG A 68 -11.56 16.44 16.20
N ARG A 69 -10.57 16.56 17.10
CA ARG A 69 -9.15 16.26 16.86
C ARG A 69 -8.95 14.80 16.41
N TRP A 70 -9.08 14.52 15.12
CA TRP A 70 -8.71 13.23 14.53
C TRP A 70 -7.54 13.47 13.58
N ALA A 71 -6.31 13.32 14.07
CA ALA A 71 -5.20 13.05 13.17
C ALA A 71 -5.42 11.62 12.64
N PRO A 72 -5.64 11.40 11.32
CA PRO A 72 -5.95 10.06 10.84
C PRO A 72 -4.74 9.17 11.09
N CYS A 73 -4.87 8.16 11.95
CA CYS A 73 -3.75 7.30 12.32
C CYS A 73 -3.21 6.52 11.10
N HIS A 74 -4.06 6.23 10.10
CA HIS A 74 -3.61 5.72 8.80
C HIS A 74 -2.63 6.66 8.09
N ALA A 75 -2.76 7.98 8.20
CA ALA A 75 -1.87 8.92 7.53
C ALA A 75 -0.45 8.89 8.12
N ILE A 76 -0.35 8.62 9.43
CA ILE A 76 0.94 8.49 10.14
C ILE A 76 1.57 7.13 9.84
N MET A 77 0.76 6.06 9.79
CA MET A 77 1.24 4.69 9.58
C MET A 77 1.46 4.33 8.09
N ALA A 78 0.90 5.10 7.16
CA ALA A 78 0.99 4.80 5.72
C ALA A 78 2.43 4.72 5.22
N THR A 79 3.19 5.80 5.38
CA THR A 79 4.57 5.86 4.88
C THR A 79 5.47 4.78 5.49
N PRO A 80 5.53 4.56 6.81
CA PRO A 80 6.40 3.52 7.36
C PRO A 80 5.98 2.10 6.96
N LEU A 81 4.68 1.79 6.87
CA LEU A 81 4.22 0.45 6.46
C LEU A 81 4.47 0.19 4.97
N LEU A 82 4.26 1.18 4.11
CA LEU A 82 4.56 1.08 2.67
C LEU A 82 6.07 0.92 2.43
N VAL A 83 6.90 1.72 3.10
CA VAL A 83 8.36 1.59 3.00
C VAL A 83 8.84 0.24 3.53
N ALA A 84 8.25 -0.28 4.61
CA ALA A 84 8.56 -1.62 5.12
C ALA A 84 8.21 -2.73 4.10
N PHE A 85 7.04 -2.64 3.47
CA PHE A 85 6.64 -3.55 2.38
C PHE A 85 7.63 -3.48 1.21
N GLU A 86 7.99 -2.28 0.75
CA GLU A 86 8.93 -2.08 -0.36
C GLU A 86 10.33 -2.61 -0.06
N LEU A 87 10.85 -2.42 1.17
CA LEU A 87 12.15 -2.96 1.58
C LEU A 87 12.13 -4.48 1.64
N LEU A 88 11.09 -5.08 2.22
CA LEU A 88 10.94 -6.54 2.26
C LEU A 88 10.83 -7.12 0.84
N LEU A 89 10.10 -6.46 -0.05
CA LEU A 89 9.96 -6.86 -1.44
C LEU A 89 11.30 -6.73 -2.19
N CYS A 90 12.01 -5.61 -2.01
CA CYS A 90 13.34 -5.41 -2.60
C CYS A 90 14.33 -6.49 -2.14
N MET A 91 14.37 -6.81 -0.84
CA MET A 91 15.21 -7.88 -0.31
C MET A 91 14.83 -9.26 -0.86
N HIS A 92 13.53 -9.55 -0.96
CA HIS A 92 13.04 -10.80 -1.55
C HIS A 92 13.45 -10.96 -3.01
N LEU A 93 13.39 -9.88 -3.80
CA LEU A 93 13.73 -9.88 -5.22
C LEU A 93 15.24 -9.90 -5.48
N GLU A 94 16.03 -9.28 -4.60
CA GLU A 94 17.50 -9.30 -4.68
C GLU A 94 18.08 -10.66 -4.27
N SER A 95 17.47 -11.30 -3.27
CA SER A 95 17.98 -12.56 -2.73
C SER A 95 17.72 -13.72 -3.69
N SER A 96 18.80 -14.30 -4.23
CA SER A 96 18.75 -15.52 -5.04
C SER A 96 18.21 -16.74 -4.27
N SER A 97 18.26 -16.72 -2.92
CA SER A 97 17.91 -17.84 -2.04
C SER A 97 16.57 -17.68 -1.30
N TYR A 98 15.68 -16.76 -1.70
CA TYR A 98 14.34 -16.58 -1.10
C TYR A 98 14.32 -16.53 0.45
N VAL A 99 15.32 -15.88 1.06
CA VAL A 99 15.50 -15.84 2.53
C VAL A 99 14.26 -15.25 3.23
N VAL A 100 13.64 -14.24 2.61
CA VAL A 100 12.41 -13.63 3.10
C VAL A 100 11.22 -14.30 2.43
N ASN A 101 10.32 -14.93 3.20
CA ASN A 101 9.12 -15.53 2.61
C ASN A 101 8.16 -14.43 2.13
N LEU A 102 7.57 -14.62 0.95
CA LEU A 102 6.63 -13.65 0.38
C LEU A 102 5.42 -13.41 1.30
N LYS A 103 5.03 -14.38 2.15
CA LYS A 103 4.02 -14.17 3.21
C LYS A 103 4.39 -13.03 4.18
N ILE A 104 5.66 -12.95 4.59
CA ILE A 104 6.18 -11.92 5.49
C ILE A 104 6.24 -10.58 4.76
N VAL A 105 6.63 -10.60 3.47
CA VAL A 105 6.69 -9.41 2.63
C VAL A 105 5.34 -8.68 2.59
N PHE A 106 4.23 -9.42 2.44
CA PHE A 106 2.88 -8.84 2.35
C PHE A 106 2.26 -8.44 3.70
N LEU A 107 2.86 -8.81 4.84
CA LEU A 107 2.27 -8.54 6.16
C LEU A 107 2.12 -7.04 6.48
N PRO A 108 3.12 -6.16 6.21
CA PRO A 108 2.96 -4.72 6.41
C PRO A 108 1.86 -4.13 5.50
N LEU A 109 1.73 -4.64 4.28
CA LEU A 109 0.69 -4.21 3.34
C LEU A 109 -0.70 -4.58 3.85
N LEU A 110 -0.90 -5.82 4.29
CA LEU A 110 -2.19 -6.26 4.86
C LEU A 110 -2.54 -5.47 6.13
N THR A 111 -1.56 -5.21 6.99
CA THR A 111 -1.75 -4.37 8.19
C THR A 111 -2.19 -2.96 7.80
N PHE A 112 -1.59 -2.38 6.76
CA PHE A 112 -1.94 -1.06 6.27
C PHE A 112 -3.36 -1.02 5.68
N GLU A 113 -3.74 -2.01 4.87
CA GLU A 113 -5.08 -2.11 4.29
C GLU A 113 -6.17 -2.21 5.37
N ILE A 114 -5.95 -3.04 6.40
CA ILE A 114 -6.86 -3.18 7.55
C ILE A 114 -6.98 -1.84 8.31
N ALA A 115 -5.86 -1.14 8.54
CA ALA A 115 -5.86 0.15 9.22
C ALA A 115 -6.68 1.20 8.46
N ILE A 116 -6.53 1.27 7.12
CA ILE A 116 -7.33 2.16 6.28
C ILE A 116 -8.82 1.77 6.32
N LEU A 117 -9.15 0.48 6.27
CA LEU A 117 -10.54 0.04 6.35
C LEU A 117 -11.19 0.46 7.67
N ILE A 118 -10.49 0.25 8.79
CA ILE A 118 -10.97 0.66 10.12
C ILE A 118 -11.22 2.17 10.16
N ASP A 119 -10.26 2.98 9.66
CA ASP A 119 -10.41 4.43 9.65
C ASP A 119 -11.57 4.90 8.75
N ASN A 120 -11.77 4.27 7.59
CA ASN A 120 -12.92 4.56 6.73
C ASN A 120 -14.25 4.19 7.41
N ILE A 121 -14.36 3.03 8.07
CA ILE A 121 -15.57 2.63 8.80
C ILE A 121 -15.87 3.61 9.95
N ARG A 122 -14.84 3.99 10.71
CA ARG A 122 -14.98 4.96 11.82
C ARG A 122 -15.41 6.32 11.31
N MET A 123 -14.87 6.76 10.18
CA MET A 123 -15.25 8.02 9.54
C MET A 123 -16.69 7.98 9.02
N CYS A 124 -17.10 6.92 8.32
CA CYS A 124 -18.49 6.72 7.93
C CYS A 124 -19.45 6.76 9.12
N ARG A 125 -19.10 6.08 10.23
CA ARG A 125 -19.92 6.12 11.46
C ARG A 125 -19.98 7.50 12.10
N ALA A 126 -18.89 8.26 12.08
CA ALA A 126 -18.86 9.61 12.64
C ALA A 126 -19.72 10.60 11.84
N LEU A 127 -19.97 10.29 10.56
CA LEU A 127 -20.79 11.07 9.64
C LEU A 127 -22.27 10.62 9.61
N MET A 128 -22.62 9.47 10.20
CA MET A 128 -24.04 9.10 10.36
C MET A 128 -24.67 9.97 11.46
N PRO A 129 -25.73 10.74 11.17
CA PRO A 129 -26.43 11.52 12.19
C PRO A 129 -27.05 10.58 13.22
N GLY A 130 -27.02 10.99 14.49
CA GLY A 130 -27.72 10.29 15.57
C GLY A 130 -29.24 10.41 15.41
N ASP A 131 -29.97 9.47 16.00
CA ASP A 131 -31.42 9.19 15.85
C ASP A 131 -32.38 10.38 16.07
N GLU A 132 -31.89 11.56 16.46
CA GLU A 132 -32.71 12.73 16.80
C GLU A 132 -32.74 13.83 15.73
N GLU A 133 -31.93 13.73 14.67
CA GLU A 133 -31.93 14.69 13.56
C GLU A 133 -32.34 13.93 12.29
N SER A 134 -33.51 14.25 11.74
CA SER A 134 -34.02 13.63 10.51
C SER A 134 -32.91 13.61 9.46
N MET A 135 -32.46 12.41 9.08
CA MET A 135 -31.34 12.17 8.17
C MET A 135 -31.48 13.05 6.92
N SER A 136 -30.78 14.18 6.88
CA SER A 136 -30.90 15.14 5.78
C SER A 136 -30.25 14.54 4.54
N ASP A 137 -30.84 14.73 3.35
CA ASP A 137 -30.30 14.20 2.10
C ASP A 137 -28.82 14.61 1.89
N GLU A 138 -28.41 15.75 2.43
CA GLU A 138 -27.03 16.25 2.41
C GLU A 138 -26.04 15.34 3.17
N ALA A 139 -26.43 14.80 4.33
CA ALA A 139 -25.61 13.83 5.06
C ALA A 139 -25.47 12.47 4.31
N ILE A 140 -26.50 12.10 3.53
CA ILE A 140 -26.47 10.90 2.69
C ILE A 140 -25.47 11.06 1.54
N TRP A 141 -25.49 12.22 0.87
CA TRP A 141 -24.57 12.49 -0.23
C TRP A 141 -23.10 12.61 0.22
N GLU A 142 -22.84 13.16 1.41
CA GLU A 142 -21.49 13.28 1.98
C GLU A 142 -20.90 11.92 2.44
N THR A 143 -21.74 10.97 2.86
CA THR A 143 -21.29 9.63 3.30
C THR A 143 -21.06 8.65 2.15
N LEU A 144 -21.67 8.89 0.98
CA LEU A 144 -21.64 7.99 -0.17
C LEU A 144 -20.21 7.71 -0.70
N PRO A 145 -19.30 8.70 -0.86
CA PRO A 145 -17.95 8.43 -1.34
C PRO A 145 -17.14 7.59 -0.34
N HIS A 146 -17.29 7.88 0.97
CA HIS A 146 -16.58 7.14 2.02
C HIS A 146 -17.06 5.70 2.15
N PHE A 147 -18.36 5.48 1.97
CA PHE A 147 -18.94 4.14 1.90
C PHE A 147 -18.40 3.33 0.71
N TRP A 148 -18.33 3.95 -0.47
CA TRP A 148 -17.80 3.31 -1.67
C TRP A 148 -16.31 2.97 -1.57
N VAL A 149 -15.53 3.85 -0.93
CA VAL A 149 -14.13 3.60 -0.59
C VAL A 149 -14.02 2.42 0.37
N ALA A 150 -14.84 2.35 1.41
CA ALA A 150 -14.83 1.22 2.35
C ALA A 150 -15.13 -0.12 1.66
N ILE A 151 -16.13 -0.15 0.78
CA ILE A 151 -16.45 -1.35 -0.04
C ILE A 151 -15.26 -1.74 -0.92
N SER A 152 -14.65 -0.78 -1.60
CA SER A 152 -13.49 -1.01 -2.46
C SER A 152 -12.30 -1.57 -1.67
N MET A 153 -12.08 -1.10 -0.44
CA MET A 153 -11.02 -1.61 0.45
C MET A 153 -11.26 -3.06 0.87
N VAL A 154 -12.51 -3.49 1.07
CA VAL A 154 -12.83 -4.90 1.36
C VAL A 154 -12.44 -5.79 0.19
N PHE A 155 -12.76 -5.39 -1.05
CA PHE A 155 -12.32 -6.12 -2.24
C PHE A 155 -10.81 -6.14 -2.39
N PHE A 156 -10.13 -5.04 -2.05
CA PHE A 156 -8.67 -4.97 -2.08
C PHE A 156 -8.02 -5.92 -1.08
N ILE A 157 -8.49 -5.95 0.17
CA ILE A 157 -8.05 -6.90 1.20
C ILE A 157 -8.30 -8.34 0.76
N ALA A 158 -9.46 -8.62 0.15
CA ALA A 158 -9.77 -9.94 -0.38
C ALA A 158 -8.79 -10.35 -1.49
N ALA A 159 -8.42 -9.43 -2.39
CA ALA A 159 -7.43 -9.67 -3.44
C ALA A 159 -6.02 -9.91 -2.87
N THR A 160 -5.59 -9.13 -1.88
CA THR A 160 -4.30 -9.32 -1.18
C THR A 160 -4.28 -10.65 -0.44
N THR A 161 -5.38 -11.00 0.26
CA THR A 161 -5.52 -12.28 0.95
C THR A 161 -5.55 -13.46 -0.03
N PHE A 162 -6.24 -13.33 -1.17
CA PHE A 162 -6.25 -14.37 -2.20
C PHE A 162 -4.86 -14.57 -2.81
N THR A 163 -4.12 -13.49 -3.03
CA THR A 163 -2.72 -13.55 -3.49
C THR A 163 -1.85 -14.29 -2.47
N LEU A 164 -1.99 -13.97 -1.18
CA LEU A 164 -1.34 -14.69 -0.08
C LEU A 164 -1.71 -16.18 -0.06
N LEU A 165 -2.99 -16.53 -0.20
CA LEU A 165 -3.46 -17.91 -0.25
C LEU A 165 -2.91 -18.65 -1.46
N LYS A 166 -2.85 -18.02 -2.63
CA LYS A 166 -2.26 -18.60 -3.85
C LYS A 166 -0.77 -18.89 -3.67
N ILE A 167 -0.04 -17.97 -3.05
CA ILE A 167 1.38 -18.14 -2.71
C ILE A 167 1.56 -19.27 -1.68
N CYS A 168 0.65 -19.41 -0.70
CA CYS A 168 0.66 -20.51 0.27
C CYS A 168 0.32 -21.88 -0.35
N GLY A 169 -0.71 -21.94 -1.19
CA GLY A 169 -1.19 -23.16 -1.84
C GLY A 169 -0.19 -23.71 -2.86
N GLY A 170 0.58 -22.84 -3.53
CA GLY A 170 1.68 -23.25 -4.39
C GLY A 170 2.80 -23.98 -3.66
N GLN A 171 3.03 -23.69 -2.37
CA GLN A 171 3.99 -24.43 -1.54
C GLN A 171 3.44 -25.82 -1.17
N GLY A 172 2.15 -25.93 -0.88
CA GLY A 172 1.47 -27.22 -0.61
C GLY A 172 1.47 -28.15 -1.83
N ALA A 173 1.17 -27.64 -3.02
CA ALA A 173 1.18 -28.41 -4.26
C ALA A 173 2.59 -28.86 -4.67
N ARG A 174 3.62 -28.01 -4.50
CA ARG A 174 5.02 -28.38 -4.78
C ARG A 174 5.56 -29.42 -3.79
N VAL A 175 5.19 -29.35 -2.51
CA VAL A 175 5.55 -30.38 -1.52
C VAL A 175 4.84 -31.70 -1.81
N LEU A 176 3.58 -31.68 -2.25
CA LEU A 176 2.85 -32.88 -2.66
C LEU A 176 3.52 -33.55 -3.86
N ILE A 177 3.89 -32.79 -4.90
CA ILE A 177 4.60 -33.34 -6.08
C ILE A 177 5.98 -33.93 -5.69
N ILE A 178 6.71 -33.32 -4.76
CA ILE A 178 7.99 -33.87 -4.26
C ILE A 178 7.78 -35.11 -3.39
N SER A 179 6.69 -35.18 -2.63
CA SER A 179 6.29 -36.38 -1.87
C SER A 179 5.87 -37.54 -2.79
N GLU A 180 5.07 -37.27 -3.82
CA GLU A 180 4.63 -38.25 -4.80
C GLU A 180 5.82 -38.82 -5.59
N THR A 181 6.74 -37.94 -6.04
CA THR A 181 7.95 -38.36 -6.79
C THR A 181 8.97 -39.13 -5.93
N LYS A 182 9.01 -38.92 -4.61
CA LYS A 182 9.82 -39.76 -3.70
C LYS A 182 9.17 -41.11 -3.35
N LYS A 183 7.87 -41.29 -3.62
CA LYS A 183 7.13 -42.52 -3.30
C LYS A 183 6.93 -43.48 -4.47
N GLY A 184 7.38 -43.13 -5.67
CA GLY A 184 7.09 -43.97 -6.85
C GLY A 184 8.14 -43.89 -7.95
N ILE A 185 9.32 -44.50 -7.73
CA ILE A 185 10.06 -45.27 -8.74
C ILE A 185 10.79 -46.43 -8.03
N VAL A 186 10.06 -47.50 -7.75
CA VAL A 186 10.59 -48.87 -7.83
C VAL A 186 9.60 -49.59 -8.74
N VAL A 187 9.96 -49.69 -10.01
CA VAL A 187 9.35 -50.64 -10.94
C VAL A 187 10.47 -51.59 -11.32
N TYR A 188 10.21 -52.88 -11.12
CA TYR A 188 11.10 -54.03 -11.23
C TYR A 188 12.02 -54.01 -12.45
#